data_AF-A0A5C3NQ32-F1
#
_entry.id   AF-A0A5C3NQ32-F1
#
_cell.length_a   1.000
_cell.length_b   1.000
_cell.length_c   1.000
_cell.angle_alpha   90.00
_cell.angle_beta   90.00
_cell.angle_gamma   90.00
#
_symmetry.space_group_name_H-M   'P 1'
#
loop_
_entity.id
_entity.type
_entity.pdbx_description
1 polymer ?
#
loop_
_entity_poly.entity_id
_entity_poly.type
_entity_poly.pdbx_seq_one_letter_code
_entity_poly.pdbx_strand_id
1 'polypeptide(L)'
;MRIEAGFQPKPFLDQHPYRDDLVLPSLLGRILPATPASGMSLSRPATLTQYNVFGQRVDRLHTSEGWRELKDFAVREGYTAIAYERKCEEHSRTSPLARTMVMTGDCHVIMYAMGPTARVARPTSRPPISSAGTWFSGAAEGNVAVAVARTGGISQSTRSLSLFLVPLRMGPYPTPLWDGVFLHRLKNKIGTHVVPIAELELRGTRAWLLGP
;
A
#
# COMPACT_ATOMS: atom_id res chain seq x y z
N MET A 1 -4.93 32.99 41.17
CA MET A 1 -5.13 32.95 39.69
C MET A 1 -4.35 31.76 39.18
N ARG A 2 -5.01 30.74 38.61
CA ARG A 2 -4.31 29.54 38.09
C ARG A 2 -3.55 29.91 36.81
N ILE A 3 -2.29 29.49 36.70
CA ILE A 3 -1.39 29.85 35.59
C ILE A 3 -1.92 29.29 34.25
N GLU A 4 -2.65 28.18 34.30
CA GLU A 4 -3.37 27.57 33.18
C GLU A 4 -4.58 28.36 32.62
N ALA A 5 -4.98 29.48 33.23
CA ALA A 5 -6.06 30.35 32.72
C ALA A 5 -5.58 31.47 31.77
N GLY A 6 -4.33 31.39 31.28
CA GLY A 6 -3.74 32.35 30.35
C GLY A 6 -4.24 32.24 28.91
N PHE A 7 -3.66 33.04 28.01
CA PHE A 7 -3.96 33.03 26.58
C PHE A 7 -3.68 31.65 25.95
N GLN A 8 -4.68 31.08 25.30
CA GLN A 8 -4.57 29.86 24.51
C GLN A 8 -4.57 30.24 23.02
N PRO A 9 -3.52 29.91 22.24
CA PRO A 9 -3.53 30.10 20.80
C PRO A 9 -4.74 29.38 20.19
N LYS A 10 -5.52 30.09 19.36
CA LYS A 10 -6.63 29.46 18.65
C LYS A 10 -6.06 28.40 17.70
N PRO A 11 -6.50 27.12 17.77
CA PRO A 11 -6.03 26.10 16.86
C PRO A 11 -6.43 26.45 15.43
N PHE A 12 -5.60 26.04 14.47
CA PHE A 12 -5.95 26.10 13.07
C PHE A 12 -7.17 25.22 12.81
N LEU A 13 -8.14 25.73 12.05
CA LEU A 13 -9.32 24.97 11.67
C LEU A 13 -9.08 24.42 10.26
N ASP A 14 -9.14 23.11 10.12
CA ASP A 14 -9.06 22.47 8.81
C ASP A 14 -10.24 22.90 7.94
N GLN A 15 -9.90 23.44 6.78
CA GLN A 15 -10.83 23.86 5.74
C GLN A 15 -11.03 22.73 4.72
N HIS A 16 -12.07 22.81 3.89
CA HIS A 16 -12.35 21.79 2.90
C HIS A 16 -11.32 21.85 1.75
N PRO A 17 -10.51 20.81 1.53
CA PRO A 17 -9.34 20.88 0.65
C PRO A 17 -9.68 21.11 -0.84
N TYR A 18 -10.89 20.75 -1.27
CA TYR A 18 -11.42 21.13 -2.58
C TYR A 18 -12.04 22.54 -2.61
N ARG A 19 -13.05 22.83 -1.78
CA ARG A 19 -13.83 24.08 -1.88
C ARG A 19 -13.04 25.34 -1.55
N ASP A 20 -12.10 25.22 -0.61
CA ASP A 20 -11.36 26.37 -0.09
C ASP A 20 -9.99 26.56 -0.78
N ASP A 21 -9.64 25.70 -1.75
CA ASP A 21 -8.47 25.86 -2.61
C ASP A 21 -8.76 26.86 -3.73
N LEU A 22 -7.90 27.87 -3.88
CA LEU A 22 -8.08 28.98 -4.83
C LEU A 22 -7.94 28.55 -6.30
N VAL A 23 -7.31 27.42 -6.59
CA VAL A 23 -6.92 26.98 -7.93
C VAL A 23 -7.60 25.68 -8.30
N LEU A 24 -7.64 24.71 -7.39
CA LEU A 24 -8.01 23.32 -7.65
C LEU A 24 -9.43 23.16 -8.21
N PRO A 25 -10.50 23.84 -7.72
CA PRO A 25 -11.83 23.76 -8.33
C PRO A 25 -11.88 24.29 -9.77
N SER A 26 -11.17 25.39 -10.04
CA SER A 26 -11.14 26.00 -11.38
C SER A 26 -10.36 25.12 -12.37
N LEU A 27 -9.29 24.48 -11.90
CA LEU A 27 -8.46 23.56 -12.67
C LEU A 27 -9.21 22.25 -12.94
N LEU A 28 -9.83 21.66 -11.91
CA LEU A 28 -10.59 20.44 -12.04
C LEU A 28 -11.86 20.64 -12.87
N GLY A 29 -12.57 21.76 -12.71
CA GLY A 29 -13.74 22.09 -13.55
C GLY A 29 -13.42 22.29 -15.03
N ARG A 30 -12.15 22.57 -15.39
CA ARG A 30 -11.68 22.61 -16.79
C ARG A 30 -11.33 21.24 -17.35
N ILE A 31 -10.95 20.29 -16.50
CA ILE A 31 -10.33 19.02 -16.91
C ILE A 31 -11.26 17.83 -16.67
N LEU A 32 -12.18 17.91 -15.69
CA LEU A 32 -12.97 16.80 -15.18
C LEU A 32 -14.39 17.21 -14.75
N PRO A 33 -15.37 16.29 -14.79
CA PRO A 33 -16.69 16.51 -14.20
C PRO A 33 -16.65 16.49 -12.66
N ALA A 34 -17.59 17.21 -12.03
CA ALA A 34 -17.63 17.47 -10.59
C ALA A 34 -17.66 16.17 -9.74
N THR A 35 -16.88 16.14 -8.65
CA THR A 35 -16.82 14.99 -7.71
C THR A 35 -16.84 15.49 -6.25
N PRO A 36 -17.63 14.88 -5.35
CA PRO A 36 -17.64 15.23 -3.92
C PRO A 36 -16.48 14.57 -3.14
N ALA A 37 -16.09 15.17 -2.02
CA ALA A 37 -15.08 14.66 -1.07
C ALA A 37 -15.71 14.36 0.31
N SER A 38 -15.09 13.48 1.11
CA SER A 38 -15.54 13.09 2.46
C SER A 38 -14.38 12.95 3.45
N GLY A 39 -14.63 13.25 4.73
CA GLY A 39 -13.64 13.17 5.83
C GLY A 39 -13.39 11.77 6.39
N MET A 40 -12.36 11.62 7.24
CA MET A 40 -11.76 10.34 7.65
C MET A 40 -11.42 10.21 9.14
N SER A 41 -11.34 8.96 9.62
CA SER A 41 -10.98 8.57 10.99
C SER A 41 -9.47 8.56 11.27
N LEU A 42 -9.09 8.72 12.54
CA LEU A 42 -7.70 8.74 13.02
C LEU A 42 -6.96 7.40 12.80
N SER A 43 -5.79 7.46 12.17
CA SER A 43 -4.92 6.30 11.96
C SER A 43 -3.76 6.24 12.95
N ARG A 44 -3.35 5.01 13.34
CA ARG A 44 -2.21 4.75 14.22
C ARG A 44 -1.14 3.87 13.54
N PRO A 45 0.14 3.96 13.95
CA PRO A 45 1.21 3.10 13.45
C PRO A 45 0.92 1.61 13.60
N ALA A 46 1.34 0.82 12.61
CA ALA A 46 1.21 -0.63 12.64
C ALA A 46 2.21 -1.28 13.62
N THR A 47 1.87 -2.46 14.14
CA THR A 47 2.75 -3.28 14.99
C THR A 47 2.84 -4.71 14.44
N LEU A 48 3.88 -5.44 14.86
CA LEU A 48 4.15 -6.80 14.38
C LEU A 48 4.29 -7.76 15.57
N THR A 49 3.53 -8.85 15.56
CA THR A 49 3.71 -9.99 16.46
C THR A 49 4.33 -11.15 15.69
N GLN A 50 5.62 -11.40 15.88
CA GLN A 50 6.32 -12.47 15.17
C GLN A 50 6.01 -13.86 15.74
N TYR A 51 5.89 -13.98 17.05
CA TYR A 51 5.61 -15.24 17.75
C TYR A 51 4.37 -15.10 18.62
N ASN A 52 3.54 -16.15 18.66
CA ASN A 52 2.43 -16.22 19.60
C ASN A 52 2.92 -16.62 21.01
N VAL A 53 1.99 -16.67 21.97
CA VAL A 53 2.28 -17.02 23.38
C VAL A 53 2.83 -18.43 23.57
N PHE A 54 2.72 -19.31 22.56
CA PHE A 54 3.24 -20.68 22.57
C PHE A 54 4.60 -20.81 21.85
N GLY A 55 5.22 -19.69 21.46
CA GLY A 55 6.51 -19.69 20.75
C GLY A 55 6.41 -20.08 19.26
N GLN A 56 5.21 -20.20 18.70
CA GLN A 56 5.02 -20.49 17.28
C GLN A 56 5.12 -19.20 16.47
N ARG A 57 5.86 -19.22 15.35
CA ARG A 57 5.96 -18.07 14.45
C ARG A 57 4.64 -17.84 13.72
N VAL A 58 4.11 -16.62 13.81
CA VAL A 58 2.81 -16.22 13.24
C VAL A 58 2.89 -14.97 12.36
N ASP A 59 3.93 -14.15 12.49
CA ASP A 59 4.19 -12.93 11.68
C ASP A 59 2.92 -12.07 11.46
N ARG A 60 2.14 -11.87 12.53
CA ARG A 60 0.87 -11.15 12.50
C ARG A 60 1.10 -9.64 12.51
N LEU A 61 0.76 -9.01 11.39
CA LEU A 61 0.74 -7.56 11.24
C LEU A 61 -0.57 -6.99 11.79
N HIS A 62 -0.48 -6.04 12.71
CA HIS A 62 -1.63 -5.33 13.27
C HIS A 62 -1.68 -3.92 12.72
N THR A 63 -2.81 -3.55 12.12
CA THR A 63 -3.08 -2.21 11.61
C THR A 63 -4.25 -1.57 12.37
N SER A 64 -4.27 -0.23 12.40
CA SER A 64 -5.35 0.52 13.04
C SER A 64 -6.65 0.43 12.25
N GLU A 65 -7.77 0.65 12.93
CA GLU A 65 -9.09 0.72 12.30
C GLU A 65 -9.15 1.83 11.25
N GLY A 66 -8.71 3.05 11.57
CA GLY A 66 -8.66 4.15 10.60
C GLY A 66 -7.86 3.82 9.34
N TRP A 67 -6.76 3.07 9.46
CA TRP A 67 -6.01 2.59 8.28
C TRP A 67 -6.80 1.59 7.44
N ARG A 68 -7.58 0.69 8.06
CA ARG A 68 -8.43 -0.28 7.34
C ARG A 68 -9.60 0.42 6.65
N GLU A 69 -10.28 1.31 7.36
CA GLU A 69 -11.37 2.13 6.80
C GLU A 69 -10.90 2.95 5.60
N LEU A 70 -9.68 3.49 5.67
CA LEU A 70 -9.09 4.25 4.59
C LEU A 70 -8.84 3.39 3.34
N LYS A 71 -8.42 2.14 3.50
CA LYS A 71 -8.32 1.19 2.38
C LYS A 71 -9.68 0.85 1.81
N ASP A 72 -10.66 0.59 2.67
CA ASP A 72 -12.01 0.27 2.23
C ASP A 72 -12.65 1.44 1.48
N PHE A 73 -12.41 2.67 1.95
CA PHE A 73 -12.78 3.90 1.25
C PHE A 73 -12.11 3.98 -0.13
N ALA A 74 -10.79 3.79 -0.22
CA ALA A 74 -10.07 3.86 -1.49
C ALA A 74 -10.55 2.81 -2.51
N VAL A 75 -10.89 1.60 -2.03
CA VAL A 75 -11.47 0.54 -2.86
C VAL A 75 -12.89 0.91 -3.31
N ARG A 76 -13.75 1.36 -2.39
CA ARG A 76 -15.14 1.75 -2.67
C ARG A 76 -15.23 2.90 -3.67
N GLU A 77 -14.38 3.91 -3.50
CA GLU A 77 -14.29 5.07 -4.39
C GLU A 77 -13.55 4.77 -5.70
N GLY A 78 -13.08 3.53 -5.89
CA GLY A 78 -12.50 3.07 -7.15
C GLY A 78 -11.20 3.76 -7.52
N TYR A 79 -10.40 4.22 -6.54
CA TYR A 79 -9.16 4.97 -6.80
C TYR A 79 -8.22 4.25 -7.78
N THR A 80 -8.13 2.92 -7.71
CA THR A 80 -7.42 2.11 -8.70
C THR A 80 -8.33 1.70 -9.86
N ALA A 81 -9.58 1.29 -9.58
CA ALA A 81 -10.49 0.67 -10.55
C ALA A 81 -10.90 1.59 -11.70
N ILE A 82 -11.17 2.88 -11.43
CA ILE A 82 -11.67 3.85 -12.42
C ILE A 82 -10.75 3.93 -13.65
N ALA A 83 -9.44 3.83 -13.45
CA ALA A 83 -8.44 3.85 -14.53
C ALA A 83 -8.55 2.66 -15.49
N TYR A 84 -9.10 1.54 -15.03
CA TYR A 84 -9.24 0.30 -15.80
C TYR A 84 -10.65 0.11 -16.35
N GLU A 85 -11.68 0.65 -15.67
CA GLU A 85 -13.07 0.57 -16.14
C GLU A 85 -13.34 1.39 -17.40
N ARG A 86 -12.54 2.43 -17.64
CA ARG A 86 -12.61 3.29 -18.84
C ARG A 86 -13.98 3.94 -19.10
N LYS A 87 -14.82 4.10 -18.06
CA LYS A 87 -16.16 4.73 -18.16
C LYS A 87 -16.14 6.18 -18.64
N CYS A 88 -15.05 6.89 -18.41
CA CYS A 88 -14.84 8.28 -18.86
C CYS A 88 -13.83 8.35 -20.02
N GLU A 89 -13.70 7.26 -20.79
CA GLU A 89 -12.79 7.13 -21.94
C GLU A 89 -11.37 7.64 -21.62
N GLU A 90 -10.87 8.61 -22.37
CA GLU A 90 -9.54 9.21 -22.20
C GLU A 90 -9.30 9.85 -20.82
N HIS A 91 -10.35 10.39 -20.20
CA HIS A 91 -10.28 10.98 -18.86
C HIS A 91 -10.23 9.96 -17.73
N SER A 92 -10.44 8.67 -18.03
CA SER A 92 -10.38 7.62 -17.02
C SER A 92 -9.00 7.50 -16.38
N ARG A 93 -7.93 7.97 -17.05
CA ARG A 93 -6.58 8.03 -16.48
C ARG A 93 -6.30 9.29 -15.67
N THR A 94 -6.93 10.41 -16.00
CA THR A 94 -6.71 11.70 -15.34
C THR A 94 -7.63 11.90 -14.12
N SER A 95 -8.83 11.33 -14.14
CA SER A 95 -9.80 11.42 -13.03
C SER A 95 -9.27 10.85 -11.70
N PRO A 96 -8.65 9.65 -11.66
CA PRO A 96 -8.05 9.12 -10.45
C PRO A 96 -6.88 9.97 -9.93
N LEU A 97 -6.14 10.62 -10.83
CA LEU A 97 -5.03 11.51 -10.45
C LEU A 97 -5.54 12.74 -9.68
N ALA A 98 -6.63 13.35 -10.15
CA ALA A 98 -7.28 14.46 -9.45
C ALA A 98 -7.80 14.05 -8.06
N ARG A 99 -8.47 12.89 -7.97
CA ARG A 99 -8.91 12.34 -6.68
C ARG A 99 -7.74 12.08 -5.75
N THR A 100 -6.62 11.58 -6.28
CA THR A 100 -5.38 11.35 -5.53
C THR A 100 -4.83 12.64 -4.95
N MET A 101 -4.84 13.72 -5.75
CA MET A 101 -4.32 15.03 -5.34
C MET A 101 -5.11 15.61 -4.16
N VAL A 102 -6.45 15.56 -4.21
CA VAL A 102 -7.31 15.99 -3.10
C VAL A 102 -7.06 15.12 -1.86
N MET A 103 -6.90 13.82 -2.05
CA MET A 103 -6.83 12.86 -0.96
C MET A 103 -5.47 12.87 -0.22
N THR A 104 -4.38 13.19 -0.91
CA THR A 104 -3.00 12.99 -0.40
C THR A 104 -2.71 13.75 0.90
N GLY A 105 -3.35 14.90 1.12
CA GLY A 105 -3.20 15.68 2.35
C GLY A 105 -3.73 14.96 3.59
N ASP A 106 -4.85 14.25 3.46
CA ASP A 106 -5.60 13.71 4.60
C ASP A 106 -5.46 12.19 4.77
N CYS A 107 -4.85 11.50 3.80
CA CYS A 107 -4.86 10.04 3.73
C CYS A 107 -3.58 9.33 4.20
N HIS A 108 -2.71 10.01 4.93
CA HIS A 108 -1.49 9.40 5.49
C HIS A 108 -0.66 8.57 4.48
N VAL A 109 -0.68 8.99 3.21
CA VAL A 109 0.00 8.33 2.07
C VAL A 109 -0.52 6.91 1.78
N ILE A 110 -1.80 6.60 2.01
CA ILE A 110 -2.40 5.31 1.62
C ILE A 110 -2.18 4.99 0.13
N MET A 111 -2.12 6.02 -0.71
CA MET A 111 -1.92 5.87 -2.15
C MET A 111 -0.65 5.08 -2.50
N TYR A 112 0.35 5.08 -1.61
CA TYR A 112 1.53 4.23 -1.71
C TYR A 112 1.19 2.72 -1.65
N ALA A 113 0.24 2.32 -0.80
CA ALA A 113 -0.22 0.94 -0.68
C ALA A 113 -1.15 0.52 -1.84
N MET A 114 -1.77 1.46 -2.53
CA MET A 114 -2.69 1.21 -3.66
C MET A 114 -1.97 1.09 -5.02
N GLY A 115 -0.76 1.63 -5.14
CA GLY A 115 0.04 1.58 -6.37
C GLY A 115 0.36 0.17 -6.90
N PRO A 116 0.78 -0.81 -6.07
CA PRO A 116 1.22 -2.12 -6.56
C PRO A 116 0.10 -3.17 -6.80
N THR A 117 -1.18 -2.80 -6.82
CA THR A 117 -2.26 -3.78 -7.13
C THR A 117 -2.32 -4.08 -8.64
N ALA A 118 -1.51 -5.04 -9.10
CA ALA A 118 -1.47 -5.47 -10.50
C ALA A 118 -2.17 -6.82 -10.74
N ARG A 119 -2.62 -7.02 -11.98
CA ARG A 119 -3.38 -8.17 -12.50
C ARG A 119 -2.64 -9.50 -12.27
N VAL A 120 -3.36 -10.51 -11.78
CA VAL A 120 -2.89 -11.89 -11.59
C VAL A 120 -2.51 -12.50 -12.95
N ALA A 121 -1.29 -13.03 -13.06
CA ALA A 121 -0.82 -13.74 -14.24
C ALA A 121 -1.20 -15.23 -14.21
N ARG A 122 -1.27 -15.85 -15.39
CA ARG A 122 -1.57 -17.27 -15.57
C ARG A 122 -0.36 -18.14 -15.18
N PRO A 123 -0.57 -19.36 -14.64
CA PRO A 123 0.51 -20.18 -14.11
C PRO A 123 1.44 -20.70 -15.21
N THR A 124 2.74 -20.45 -15.05
CA THR A 124 3.82 -21.17 -15.73
C THR A 124 4.72 -21.78 -14.66
N SER A 125 4.90 -23.11 -14.72
CA SER A 125 5.67 -23.88 -13.75
C SER A 125 7.17 -23.64 -13.94
N ARG A 126 7.77 -22.81 -13.06
CA ARG A 126 9.22 -22.71 -12.84
C ARG A 126 9.51 -22.83 -11.33
N PRO A 127 10.73 -23.25 -10.94
CA PRO A 127 11.01 -23.72 -9.58
C PRO A 127 10.90 -22.60 -8.52
N PRO A 128 10.69 -22.96 -7.24
CA PRO A 128 10.57 -22.02 -6.13
C PRO A 128 11.82 -21.13 -5.96
N ILE A 129 11.64 -19.94 -5.40
CA ILE A 129 12.74 -19.02 -5.07
C ILE A 129 13.55 -19.64 -3.93
N SER A 130 14.80 -20.05 -4.20
CA SER A 130 15.63 -20.80 -3.25
C SER A 130 15.95 -20.03 -1.97
N SER A 131 16.27 -18.73 -2.08
CA SER A 131 16.36 -17.78 -0.96
C SER A 131 16.57 -16.36 -1.49
N ALA A 132 15.68 -15.43 -1.14
CA ALA A 132 15.83 -14.02 -1.47
C ALA A 132 15.41 -13.13 -0.28
N GLY A 133 16.36 -12.35 0.24
CA GLY A 133 16.07 -11.31 1.23
C GLY A 133 15.63 -10.03 0.54
N THR A 134 14.51 -9.45 0.97
CA THR A 134 14.05 -8.15 0.49
C THR A 134 14.25 -7.11 1.59
N TRP A 135 15.13 -6.14 1.32
CA TRP A 135 15.49 -5.08 2.27
C TRP A 135 14.38 -4.04 2.48
N PHE A 136 13.40 -3.98 1.57
CA PHE A 136 12.30 -3.02 1.62
C PHE A 136 11.06 -3.59 0.92
N SER A 137 9.98 -3.83 1.67
CA SER A 137 8.67 -4.17 1.12
C SER A 137 7.68 -3.05 1.41
N GLY A 138 7.20 -2.42 0.34
CA GLY A 138 6.14 -1.43 0.41
C GLY A 138 4.82 -2.09 0.75
N ALA A 139 4.16 -1.63 1.81
CA ALA A 139 2.87 -2.14 2.29
C ALA A 139 2.87 -3.66 2.52
N ALA A 140 3.51 -4.10 3.62
CA ALA A 140 3.60 -5.50 4.05
C ALA A 140 2.24 -6.22 4.27
N GLU A 141 1.13 -5.48 4.13
CA GLU A 141 -0.25 -5.97 4.13
C GLU A 141 -0.71 -6.52 2.77
N GLY A 142 0.03 -6.29 1.68
CA GLY A 142 -0.34 -6.75 0.34
C GLY A 142 -0.58 -8.26 0.26
N ASN A 143 -1.57 -8.67 -0.54
CA ASN A 143 -1.85 -10.10 -0.76
C ASN A 143 -0.90 -10.74 -1.76
N VAL A 144 -0.36 -9.93 -2.67
CA VAL A 144 0.60 -10.32 -3.70
C VAL A 144 1.73 -9.29 -3.73
N ALA A 145 2.89 -9.72 -4.19
CA ALA A 145 4.03 -8.87 -4.50
C ALA A 145 4.56 -9.20 -5.90
N VAL A 146 5.24 -8.24 -6.49
CA VAL A 146 6.08 -8.46 -7.66
C VAL A 146 7.52 -8.37 -7.21
N ALA A 147 8.30 -9.42 -7.46
CA ALA A 147 9.70 -9.51 -7.04
C ALA A 147 10.60 -9.83 -8.24
N VAL A 148 11.86 -9.39 -8.16
CA VAL A 148 12.88 -9.74 -9.14
C VAL A 148 13.80 -10.77 -8.53
N ALA A 149 14.03 -11.88 -9.24
CA ALA A 149 14.95 -12.93 -8.82
C ALA A 149 15.80 -13.40 -9.99
N ARG A 150 16.99 -13.92 -9.67
CA ARG A 150 17.94 -14.43 -10.68
C ARG A 150 17.55 -15.84 -11.11
N THR A 151 17.46 -16.07 -12.41
CA THR A 151 17.15 -17.38 -13.03
C THR A 151 18.32 -17.93 -13.86
N GLY A 152 19.23 -17.06 -14.31
CA GLY A 152 20.43 -17.45 -15.07
C GLY A 152 21.73 -17.36 -14.26
N GLY A 153 22.86 -17.61 -14.95
CA GLY A 153 24.18 -17.54 -14.34
C GLY A 153 24.58 -16.12 -13.91
N ILE A 154 25.36 -16.01 -12.83
CA ILE A 154 25.82 -14.73 -12.26
C ILE A 154 26.59 -13.89 -13.30
N SER A 155 27.32 -14.55 -14.20
CA SER A 155 28.10 -13.91 -15.28
C SER A 155 27.25 -13.06 -16.23
N GLN A 156 25.94 -13.31 -16.32
CA GLN A 156 25.02 -12.58 -17.19
C GLN A 156 24.44 -11.32 -16.51
N SER A 157 24.83 -11.01 -15.26
CA SER A 157 24.43 -9.80 -14.54
C SER A 157 22.91 -9.57 -14.58
N THR A 158 22.43 -8.38 -14.93
CA THR A 158 21.01 -8.02 -15.00
C THR A 158 20.21 -8.83 -16.02
N ARG A 159 20.85 -9.37 -17.06
CA ARG A 159 20.18 -10.18 -18.10
C ARG A 159 19.70 -11.54 -17.59
N SER A 160 20.20 -11.97 -16.42
CA SER A 160 19.75 -13.20 -15.75
C SER A 160 18.65 -12.97 -14.71
N LEU A 161 18.12 -11.75 -14.62
CA LEU A 161 17.02 -11.42 -13.72
C LEU A 161 15.69 -11.61 -14.43
N SER A 162 14.74 -12.21 -13.72
CA SER A 162 13.37 -12.38 -14.15
C SER A 162 12.42 -11.79 -13.14
N LEU A 163 11.25 -11.37 -13.61
CA LEU A 163 10.17 -10.84 -12.79
C LEU A 163 9.27 -11.98 -12.33
N PHE A 164 8.77 -11.91 -11.11
CA PHE A 164 7.91 -12.92 -10.52
C PHE A 164 6.71 -12.31 -9.81
N LEU A 165 5.55 -12.96 -9.93
CA LEU A 165 4.40 -12.76 -9.08
C LEU A 165 4.52 -13.68 -7.86
N VAL A 166 4.55 -13.09 -6.66
CA VAL A 166 4.68 -13.79 -5.38
C VAL A 166 3.39 -13.63 -4.59
N PRO A 167 2.63 -14.70 -4.32
CA PRO A 167 1.50 -14.65 -3.41
C PRO A 167 2.02 -14.56 -1.97
N LEU A 168 1.67 -13.51 -1.25
CA LEU A 168 2.05 -13.34 0.15
C LEU A 168 1.00 -13.92 1.10
N ARG A 169 -0.27 -13.94 0.67
CA ARG A 169 -1.41 -14.41 1.46
C ARG A 169 -2.38 -15.14 0.53
N MET A 170 -2.85 -16.30 0.98
CA MET A 170 -3.89 -17.09 0.31
C MET A 170 -5.01 -17.35 1.31
N GLY A 171 -6.27 -17.27 0.88
CA GLY A 171 -7.42 -17.44 1.78
C GLY A 171 -7.51 -18.84 2.39
N PRO A 172 -8.35 -19.04 3.43
CA PRO A 172 -9.13 -18.04 4.17
C PRO A 172 -8.37 -17.42 5.35
N TYR A 173 -7.12 -17.83 5.62
CA TYR A 173 -6.32 -17.35 6.74
C TYR A 173 -5.16 -16.46 6.23
N PRO A 174 -5.33 -15.12 6.18
CA PRO A 174 -4.32 -14.20 5.64
C PRO A 174 -3.07 -14.04 6.53
N THR A 175 -3.04 -14.71 7.67
CA THR A 175 -1.87 -14.83 8.56
C THR A 175 -1.77 -16.27 9.08
N PRO A 176 -0.57 -16.88 9.16
CA PRO A 176 0.73 -16.30 8.80
C PRO A 176 0.87 -16.06 7.29
N LEU A 177 1.94 -15.36 6.90
CA LEU A 177 2.28 -15.22 5.48
C LEU A 177 2.48 -16.60 4.85
N TRP A 178 2.14 -16.69 3.57
CA TRP A 178 2.07 -17.95 2.85
C TRP A 178 3.45 -18.43 2.40
N ASP A 179 3.68 -19.74 2.45
CA ASP A 179 4.76 -20.46 1.74
C ASP A 179 6.17 -19.84 1.83
N GLY A 180 6.78 -19.92 3.01
CA GLY A 180 8.19 -19.53 3.16
C GLY A 180 8.45 -18.02 3.13
N VAL A 181 7.41 -17.20 3.25
CA VAL A 181 7.52 -15.76 3.42
C VAL A 181 7.59 -15.42 4.90
N PHE A 182 8.58 -14.61 5.28
CA PHE A 182 8.89 -14.29 6.67
C PHE A 182 9.01 -12.79 6.88
N LEU A 183 8.33 -12.24 7.90
CA LEU A 183 8.51 -10.85 8.32
C LEU A 183 9.55 -10.75 9.43
N HIS A 184 10.59 -9.96 9.21
CA HIS A 184 11.64 -9.74 10.22
C HIS A 184 11.32 -8.61 11.17
N ARG A 185 10.92 -7.46 10.65
CA ARG A 185 10.58 -6.29 11.46
C ARG A 185 9.86 -5.23 10.63
N LEU A 186 9.14 -4.37 11.32
CA LEU A 186 8.70 -3.09 10.77
C LEU A 186 9.86 -2.09 10.80
N LYS A 187 9.95 -1.27 9.76
CA LYS A 187 10.94 -0.19 9.69
C LYS A 187 10.60 0.90 10.72
N ASN A 188 11.61 1.36 11.45
CA ASN A 188 11.54 2.63 12.18
C ASN A 188 11.84 3.76 11.18
N LYS A 189 10.85 4.61 10.92
CA LYS A 189 10.87 5.60 9.83
C LYS A 189 10.83 7.00 10.42
N ILE A 190 11.36 7.98 9.69
CA ILE A 190 11.25 9.40 10.03
C ILE A 190 9.84 9.98 9.79
N GLY A 191 9.04 9.31 8.96
CA GLY A 191 7.68 9.72 8.59
C GLY A 191 6.85 8.54 8.08
N THR A 192 5.67 8.83 7.51
CA THR A 192 4.71 7.82 7.02
C THR A 192 4.44 6.69 8.03
N HIS A 193 4.49 6.99 9.33
CA HIS A 193 4.51 5.98 10.40
C HIS A 193 3.35 4.98 10.34
N VAL A 194 2.20 5.44 9.85
CA VAL A 194 0.99 4.63 9.66
C VAL A 194 1.19 3.52 8.62
N VAL A 195 1.97 3.74 7.57
CA VAL A 195 2.18 2.78 6.47
C VAL A 195 2.98 1.57 6.95
N PRO A 196 2.49 0.32 6.86
CA PRO A 196 3.25 -0.85 7.32
C PRO A 196 4.36 -1.19 6.32
N ILE A 197 5.59 -0.72 6.60
CA ILE A 197 6.78 -1.03 5.79
C ILE A 197 7.64 -2.01 6.57
N ALA A 198 8.01 -3.12 5.94
CA ALA A 198 8.73 -4.20 6.60
C ALA A 198 9.95 -4.69 5.81
N GLU A 199 10.84 -5.37 6.54
CA GLU A 199 11.84 -6.27 5.97
C GLU A 199 11.25 -7.67 5.89
N LEU A 200 11.36 -8.32 4.71
CA LEU A 200 10.85 -9.66 4.50
C LEU A 200 11.90 -10.57 3.85
N GLU A 201 11.78 -11.86 4.12
CA GLU A 201 12.56 -12.93 3.52
C GLU A 201 11.63 -13.89 2.77
N LEU A 202 12.08 -14.30 1.59
CA LEU A 202 11.46 -15.35 0.78
C LEU A 202 12.38 -16.58 0.82
N ARG A 203 11.92 -17.68 1.41
CA ARG A 203 12.70 -18.90 1.58
C ARG A 203 11.93 -20.09 1.04
N GLY A 204 12.34 -20.57 -0.14
CA GLY A 204 11.62 -21.63 -0.84
C GLY A 204 10.23 -21.21 -1.35
N THR A 205 9.94 -19.91 -1.39
CA THR A 205 8.62 -19.38 -1.73
C THR A 205 8.27 -19.66 -3.19
N ARG A 206 7.08 -20.23 -3.42
CA ARG A 206 6.50 -20.39 -4.75
C ARG A 206 6.19 -19.03 -5.36
N ALA A 207 6.56 -18.87 -6.62
CA ALA A 207 6.29 -17.67 -7.39
C ALA A 207 6.07 -18.02 -8.87
N TRP A 208 5.38 -17.15 -9.60
CA TRP A 208 5.10 -17.34 -11.02
C TRP A 208 5.90 -16.36 -11.86
N LEU A 209 6.55 -16.85 -12.92
CA LEU A 209 7.30 -16.01 -13.85
C LEU A 209 6.37 -15.02 -14.56
N LEU A 210 6.75 -13.75 -14.58
CA LEU A 210 6.09 -12.68 -15.32
C LEU A 210 6.96 -12.26 -16.50
N GLY A 211 6.48 -12.51 -17.72
CA GLY A 211 7.22 -12.22 -18.94
C GLY A 211 8.21 -13.33 -19.33
N PRO A 212 9.04 -13.09 -20.37
CA PRO A 212 10.02 -14.05 -20.87
C PRO A 212 11.18 -14.33 -19.89
#